data_AF-A0A3D2HQG2-F1
#
_entry.id   AF-A0A3D2HQG2-F1
#
_cell.length_a   1.000
_cell.length_b   1.000
_cell.length_c   1.000
_cell.angle_alpha   90.00
_cell.angle_beta   90.00
_cell.angle_gamma   90.00
#
_symmetry.space_group_name_H-M   'P 1'
#
loop_
_entity.id
_entity.type
_entity.pdbx_description
1 polymer ?
#
loop_
_entity_poly.entity_id
_entity_poly.type
_entity_poly.pdbx_seq_one_letter_code
_entity_poly.pdbx_strand_id
1 'polypeptide(L)'
;MKKIYAKIISLLLIAVTAAAFSGCGENGSSSSAQPSTTAETSAQETTQASTSNANSANNNSNLPFPKYAENGDDFTGAWEITESEESQTVSFVFSFNGEGRVAMVIDNSGFFGKYEVENKNGKNTFTTQMIYGLNGEYTYELSDDKNTIKLTKNEDNTKTTMQRLESFDCVPNAENTKTDEKLLGAWKSEDEEYFYFDESGIMYHNLYNTTFNYAAYTAEDSKIKATYSMGGEMSDEYEYSVEGDNLKLNGYSYKRISESEVE
;
A
#
# COMPACT_ATOMS: atom_id res chain seq x y z
N MET A 1 35.98 1.05 19.76
CA MET A 1 35.89 1.81 18.49
C MET A 1 34.59 1.41 17.80
N LYS A 2 33.59 2.29 17.81
CA LYS A 2 32.29 2.08 17.13
C LYS A 2 32.51 2.20 15.62
N LYS A 3 32.17 1.16 14.86
CA LYS A 3 32.16 1.23 13.39
C LYS A 3 30.79 1.74 12.95
N ILE A 4 30.77 2.95 12.40
CA ILE A 4 29.61 3.54 11.74
C ILE A 4 29.57 2.93 10.33
N TYR A 5 28.61 2.04 10.08
CA TYR A 5 28.31 1.60 8.73
C TYR A 5 27.24 2.53 8.16
N ALA A 6 27.62 3.29 7.14
CA ALA A 6 26.68 4.07 6.34
C ALA A 6 25.77 3.09 5.58
N LYS A 7 24.47 3.08 5.92
CA LYS A 7 23.46 2.32 5.16
C LYS A 7 23.19 3.06 3.85
N ILE A 8 23.53 2.41 2.73
CA ILE A 8 23.18 2.86 1.39
C ILE A 8 21.72 2.47 1.17
N ILE A 9 20.84 3.45 0.99
CA ILE A 9 19.46 3.26 0.57
C ILE A 9 19.49 2.84 -0.89
N SER A 10 19.23 1.56 -1.16
CA SER A 10 19.02 1.05 -2.52
C SER A 10 17.54 1.22 -2.86
N LEU A 11 17.19 2.35 -3.46
CA LEU A 11 15.90 2.53 -4.15
C LEU A 11 15.87 1.58 -5.34
N LEU A 12 15.14 0.47 -5.21
CA LEU A 12 14.82 -0.42 -6.32
C LEU A 12 13.88 0.33 -7.29
N LEU A 13 14.43 0.86 -8.38
CA LEU A 13 13.62 1.31 -9.52
C LEU A 13 12.95 0.09 -10.16
N ILE A 14 11.63 -0.02 -10.02
CA ILE A 14 10.82 -0.91 -10.85
C ILE A 14 10.68 -0.22 -12.22
N ALA A 15 11.34 -0.75 -13.23
CA ALA A 15 11.22 -0.26 -14.60
C ALA A 15 9.91 -0.78 -15.23
N VAL A 16 8.90 0.09 -15.34
CA VAL A 16 7.70 -0.22 -16.12
C VAL A 16 8.02 -0.01 -17.60
N THR A 17 8.25 -1.11 -18.34
CA THR A 17 8.42 -1.05 -19.80
C THR A 17 7.08 -0.79 -20.49
N ALA A 18 6.89 0.43 -20.99
CA ALA A 18 5.82 0.76 -21.93
C ALA A 18 6.16 0.25 -23.34
N ALA A 19 5.44 -0.77 -23.82
CA ALA A 19 5.51 -1.18 -25.22
C ALA A 19 4.66 -0.21 -26.07
N ALA A 20 5.31 0.73 -26.75
CA ALA A 20 4.67 1.56 -27.77
C ALA A 20 4.55 0.77 -29.08
N PHE A 21 3.33 0.40 -29.47
CA PHE A 21 3.04 -0.04 -30.83
C PHE A 21 2.85 1.19 -31.73
N SER A 22 3.90 1.61 -32.41
CA SER A 22 3.79 2.48 -33.59
C SER A 22 3.62 1.61 -34.83
N GLY A 23 2.44 1.66 -35.43
CA GLY A 23 2.15 1.06 -36.73
C GLY A 23 2.59 1.91 -37.92
N CYS A 24 2.58 1.23 -39.07
CA CYS A 24 2.49 1.70 -40.47
C CYS A 24 3.79 1.69 -41.31
N GLY A 25 3.74 0.87 -42.38
CA GLY A 25 4.54 1.05 -43.60
C GLY A 25 4.77 -0.23 -44.43
N GLU A 26 3.87 -0.54 -45.37
CA GLU A 26 3.97 -1.63 -46.36
C GLU A 26 5.12 -1.46 -47.39
N ASN A 27 5.78 -2.55 -47.78
CA ASN A 27 5.77 -3.10 -49.16
C ASN A 27 6.79 -4.24 -49.39
N GLY A 28 6.36 -5.32 -50.06
CA GLY A 28 7.17 -6.00 -51.08
C GLY A 28 7.73 -7.40 -50.80
N SER A 29 7.03 -8.42 -51.32
CA SER A 29 7.29 -9.87 -51.41
C SER A 29 8.73 -10.37 -51.66
N SER A 30 9.08 -11.52 -51.06
CA SER A 30 9.46 -12.77 -51.77
C SER A 30 9.60 -13.96 -50.80
N SER A 31 9.29 -15.16 -51.28
CA SER A 31 9.04 -16.38 -50.48
C SER A 31 10.25 -17.30 -50.34
N SER A 32 10.35 -18.04 -49.22
CA SER A 32 10.65 -19.49 -49.22
C SER A 32 10.56 -20.14 -47.82
N ALA A 33 9.61 -21.08 -47.70
CA ALA A 33 9.62 -22.39 -47.00
C ALA A 33 9.95 -22.56 -45.48
N GLN A 34 8.91 -23.05 -44.78
CA GLN A 34 8.85 -24.07 -43.67
C GLN A 34 9.41 -23.76 -42.26
N PRO A 35 8.93 -24.44 -41.18
CA PRO A 35 7.75 -25.30 -41.00
C PRO A 35 6.77 -24.82 -39.88
N SER A 36 5.56 -25.37 -39.94
CA SER A 36 4.43 -25.13 -39.04
C SER A 36 4.75 -25.49 -37.59
N THR A 37 4.80 -24.48 -36.71
CA THR A 37 4.62 -24.62 -35.27
C THR A 37 3.32 -23.91 -34.93
N THR A 38 2.35 -24.68 -34.43
CA THR A 38 1.09 -24.19 -33.90
C THR A 38 1.42 -23.37 -32.66
N ALA A 39 1.38 -22.05 -32.75
CA ALA A 39 1.42 -21.19 -31.58
C ALA A 39 0.05 -21.28 -30.89
N GLU A 40 0.05 -21.85 -29.68
CA GLU A 40 -1.06 -21.76 -28.75
C GLU A 40 -1.40 -20.29 -28.54
N THR A 41 -2.65 -19.93 -28.84
CA THR A 41 -3.23 -18.66 -28.42
C THR A 41 -3.51 -18.79 -26.93
N SER A 42 -2.56 -18.39 -26.09
CA SER A 42 -2.85 -18.13 -24.68
C SER A 42 -3.66 -16.84 -24.64
N ALA A 43 -4.96 -17.01 -24.35
CA ALA A 43 -5.82 -15.91 -23.96
C ALA A 43 -5.18 -15.23 -22.74
N GLN A 44 -4.88 -13.93 -22.88
CA GLN A 44 -4.44 -13.09 -21.79
C GLN A 44 -5.68 -12.87 -20.90
N GLU A 45 -5.85 -13.73 -19.88
CA GLU A 45 -6.81 -13.48 -18.81
C GLU A 45 -6.41 -12.18 -18.12
N THR A 46 -7.21 -11.15 -18.34
CA THR A 46 -7.19 -9.95 -17.53
C THR A 46 -7.85 -10.36 -16.22
N THR A 47 -7.06 -10.68 -15.20
CA THR A 47 -7.58 -10.94 -13.86
C THR A 47 -8.16 -9.64 -13.31
N GLN A 48 -9.48 -9.55 -13.46
CA GLN A 48 -10.33 -8.58 -12.82
C GLN A 48 -10.15 -8.71 -11.30
N ALA A 49 -9.64 -7.65 -10.66
CA ALA A 49 -9.56 -7.57 -9.20
C ALA A 49 -10.96 -7.86 -8.64
N SER A 50 -11.03 -8.85 -7.75
CA SER A 50 -12.28 -9.31 -7.16
C SER A 50 -12.72 -8.30 -6.12
N THR A 51 -13.79 -7.55 -6.39
CA THR A 51 -14.50 -6.73 -5.40
C THR A 51 -15.25 -7.65 -4.43
N SER A 52 -14.69 -7.88 -3.25
CA SER A 52 -15.40 -8.50 -2.13
C SER A 52 -16.29 -7.46 -1.44
N ASN A 53 -17.61 -7.63 -1.60
CA ASN A 53 -18.62 -6.88 -0.84
C ASN A 53 -18.75 -7.47 0.56
N ALA A 54 -18.49 -6.68 1.60
CA ALA A 54 -18.98 -6.92 2.95
C ALA A 54 -19.23 -5.59 3.68
N ASN A 55 -20.45 -5.45 4.23
CA ASN A 55 -20.96 -4.26 4.91
C ASN A 55 -20.14 -3.80 6.13
N SER A 56 -19.97 -2.48 6.23
CA SER A 56 -19.78 -1.63 7.44
C SER A 56 -18.50 -1.77 8.28
N ALA A 57 -17.82 -0.61 8.42
CA ALA A 57 -16.67 -0.33 9.29
C ALA A 57 -15.38 -1.07 8.90
N ASN A 58 -14.21 -0.49 9.17
CA ASN A 58 -12.91 -1.17 9.02
C ASN A 58 -13.00 -2.55 9.68
N ASN A 59 -13.07 -3.64 8.90
CA ASN A 59 -13.06 -5.01 9.43
C ASN A 59 -11.70 -5.38 10.08
N ASN A 60 -10.72 -4.48 10.02
CA ASN A 60 -9.39 -4.57 10.64
C ASN A 60 -9.37 -4.04 12.09
N SER A 61 -10.50 -4.06 12.80
CA SER A 61 -10.69 -3.33 14.08
C SER A 61 -9.66 -3.60 15.19
N ASN A 62 -8.89 -4.70 15.11
CA ASN A 62 -7.85 -5.05 16.08
C ASN A 62 -6.42 -5.02 15.52
N LEU A 63 -6.23 -4.78 14.22
CA LEU A 63 -4.90 -4.72 13.62
C LEU A 63 -4.42 -3.26 13.50
N PRO A 64 -3.10 -2.99 13.61
CA PRO A 64 -2.60 -1.61 13.52
C PRO A 64 -2.82 -0.98 12.14
N PHE A 65 -3.66 0.04 12.08
CA PHE A 65 -3.86 0.87 10.89
C PHE A 65 -4.33 2.28 11.31
N PRO A 66 -4.03 3.34 10.52
CA PRO A 66 -4.56 4.66 10.82
C PRO A 66 -6.08 4.66 10.96
N LYS A 67 -6.57 5.09 12.12
CA LYS A 67 -8.00 5.23 12.42
C LYS A 67 -8.56 6.51 11.81
N TYR A 68 -9.83 6.46 11.43
CA TYR A 68 -10.55 7.66 11.01
C TYR A 68 -10.90 8.53 12.22
N ALA A 69 -10.69 9.83 12.09
CA ALA A 69 -11.10 10.81 13.07
C ALA A 69 -12.63 10.91 13.14
N GLU A 70 -13.18 11.05 14.35
CA GLU A 70 -14.62 11.17 14.57
C GLU A 70 -15.23 12.39 13.84
N ASN A 71 -14.48 13.49 13.77
CA ASN A 71 -14.87 14.73 13.11
C ASN A 71 -13.85 15.11 12.01
N GLY A 72 -13.52 14.15 11.16
CA GLY A 72 -12.56 14.36 10.09
C GLY A 72 -13.05 15.31 8.99
N ASP A 73 -12.11 15.76 8.16
CA ASP A 73 -12.36 16.61 6.99
C ASP A 73 -13.10 15.90 5.83
N ASP A 74 -13.33 16.63 4.74
CA ASP A 74 -14.03 16.17 3.53
C ASP A 74 -13.44 14.88 2.90
N PHE A 75 -12.14 14.64 3.07
CA PHE A 75 -11.42 13.49 2.52
C PHE A 75 -11.45 12.28 3.46
N THR A 76 -11.86 12.43 4.72
CA THR A 76 -11.85 11.32 5.68
C THR A 76 -12.58 10.09 5.13
N GLY A 77 -11.87 8.97 5.05
CA GLY A 77 -12.36 7.72 4.46
C GLY A 77 -11.43 7.16 3.38
N ALA A 78 -11.90 6.10 2.72
CA ALA A 78 -11.19 5.42 1.65
C ALA A 78 -11.72 5.84 0.28
N TRP A 79 -10.81 6.00 -0.69
CA TRP A 79 -11.12 6.51 -2.01
C TRP A 79 -10.28 5.84 -3.08
N GLU A 80 -10.84 5.75 -4.28
CA GLU A 80 -10.11 5.32 -5.48
C GLU A 80 -10.20 6.40 -6.56
N ILE A 81 -9.14 6.52 -7.35
CA ILE A 81 -9.16 7.35 -8.55
C ILE A 81 -9.86 6.59 -9.66
N THR A 82 -10.98 7.11 -10.14
CA THR A 82 -11.75 6.51 -11.24
C THR A 82 -11.45 7.14 -12.59
N GLU A 83 -11.01 8.40 -12.60
CA GLU A 83 -10.63 9.11 -13.81
C GLU A 83 -9.42 10.00 -13.50
N SER A 84 -8.42 10.00 -14.39
CA SER A 84 -7.26 10.89 -14.28
C SER A 84 -6.73 11.26 -15.65
N GLU A 85 -6.40 12.53 -15.82
CA GLU A 85 -5.64 13.02 -16.97
C GLU A 85 -4.14 12.71 -16.84
N GLU A 86 -3.68 12.32 -15.65
CA GLU A 86 -2.33 11.81 -15.42
C GLU A 86 -2.28 10.30 -15.68
N SER A 87 -1.36 9.86 -16.54
CA SER A 87 -1.12 8.44 -16.77
C SER A 87 -0.44 7.83 -15.53
N GLN A 88 -1.10 6.89 -14.84
CA GLN A 88 -0.57 5.93 -13.83
C GLN A 88 -1.22 5.95 -12.42
N THR A 89 -2.47 6.37 -12.25
CA THR A 89 -3.09 6.42 -10.89
C THR A 89 -4.31 5.52 -10.69
N VAL A 90 -4.64 4.66 -11.66
CA VAL A 90 -5.81 3.77 -11.61
C VAL A 90 -5.46 2.39 -11.06
N SER A 91 -5.49 2.25 -9.72
CA SER A 91 -5.55 0.96 -8.99
C SER A 91 -5.29 1.10 -7.48
N PHE A 92 -4.94 2.29 -6.98
CA PHE A 92 -4.63 2.48 -5.57
C PHE A 92 -5.85 2.93 -4.77
N VAL A 93 -5.92 2.46 -3.53
CA VAL A 93 -6.84 3.00 -2.52
C VAL A 93 -6.10 4.06 -1.70
N PHE A 94 -6.70 5.23 -1.53
CA PHE A 94 -6.23 6.28 -0.64
C PHE A 94 -7.13 6.34 0.60
N SER A 95 -6.59 5.96 1.76
CA SER A 95 -7.28 6.05 3.05
C SER A 95 -6.79 7.27 3.81
N PHE A 96 -7.60 8.32 3.84
CA PHE A 96 -7.32 9.56 4.57
C PHE A 96 -7.92 9.48 5.97
N ASN A 97 -7.09 9.75 6.98
CA ASN A 97 -7.49 9.55 8.37
C ASN A 97 -8.35 10.69 8.95
N GLY A 98 -8.48 11.84 8.27
CA GLY A 98 -9.19 13.02 8.77
C GLY A 98 -8.34 13.97 9.63
N GLU A 99 -7.06 13.66 9.85
CA GLU A 99 -6.11 14.42 10.68
C GLU A 99 -4.78 14.65 9.94
N GLY A 100 -4.81 14.63 8.61
CA GLY A 100 -3.65 14.97 7.78
C GLY A 100 -2.66 13.82 7.52
N ARG A 101 -3.04 12.56 7.80
CA ARG A 101 -2.29 11.37 7.35
C ARG A 101 -3.09 10.59 6.30
N VAL A 102 -2.40 10.14 5.27
CA VAL A 102 -2.98 9.30 4.20
C VAL A 102 -2.18 8.01 4.08
N ALA A 103 -2.87 6.90 3.86
CA ALA A 103 -2.28 5.65 3.41
C ALA A 103 -2.65 5.42 1.94
N MET A 104 -1.66 5.34 1.06
CA MET A 104 -1.84 4.82 -0.30
C MET A 104 -1.60 3.32 -0.27
N VAL A 105 -2.63 2.53 -0.60
CA VAL A 105 -2.66 1.08 -0.46
C VAL A 105 -2.63 0.41 -1.82
N ILE A 106 -1.79 -0.62 -1.92
CA ILE A 106 -1.58 -1.50 -3.07
C ILE A 106 -1.63 -2.94 -2.53
N ASP A 107 -2.68 -3.68 -2.87
CA ASP A 107 -2.99 -4.99 -2.28
C ASP A 107 -3.02 -4.92 -0.74
N ASN A 108 -2.00 -5.47 -0.08
CA ASN A 108 -1.87 -5.51 1.39
C ASN A 108 -0.67 -4.69 1.92
N SER A 109 -0.10 -3.84 1.06
CA SER A 109 1.04 -2.99 1.37
C SER A 109 0.79 -1.56 0.95
N GLY A 110 1.64 -0.63 1.37
CA GLY A 110 1.44 0.75 0.98
C GLY A 110 2.42 1.74 1.55
N PHE A 111 2.14 3.00 1.26
CA PHE A 111 2.94 4.13 1.70
C PHE A 111 2.09 5.08 2.52
N PHE A 112 2.69 5.62 3.58
CA PHE A 112 2.11 6.73 4.31
C PHE A 112 2.57 8.05 3.71
N GLY A 113 1.64 9.00 3.71
CA GLY A 113 1.86 10.37 3.31
C GLY A 113 1.16 11.33 4.27
N LYS A 114 1.29 12.61 3.95
CA LYS A 114 0.60 13.68 4.67
C LYS A 114 -0.31 14.44 3.74
N TYR A 115 -1.38 14.97 4.28
CA TYR A 115 -2.24 15.87 3.54
C TYR A 115 -2.79 16.98 4.42
N GLU A 116 -3.34 18.00 3.80
CA GLU A 116 -3.97 19.14 4.46
C GLU A 116 -5.18 19.59 3.62
N VAL A 117 -6.25 19.94 4.32
CA VAL A 117 -7.47 20.50 3.73
C VAL A 117 -7.69 21.89 4.31
N GLU A 118 -7.75 22.89 3.45
CA GLU A 118 -8.04 24.27 3.87
C GLU A 118 -9.25 24.83 3.12
N ASN A 119 -10.08 25.59 3.83
CA ASN A 119 -11.10 26.45 3.23
C ASN A 119 -10.66 27.90 3.37
N LYS A 120 -10.25 28.52 2.26
CA LYS A 120 -9.83 29.93 2.21
C LYS A 120 -10.67 30.67 1.18
N ASN A 121 -11.39 31.70 1.63
CA ASN A 121 -12.20 32.57 0.76
C ASN A 121 -13.24 31.80 -0.09
N GLY A 122 -13.82 30.73 0.46
CA GLY A 122 -14.79 29.89 -0.26
C GLY A 122 -14.17 28.97 -1.31
N LYS A 123 -12.83 28.90 -1.37
CA LYS A 123 -12.08 27.97 -2.21
C LYS A 123 -11.52 26.86 -1.31
N ASN A 124 -11.88 25.63 -1.64
CA ASN A 124 -11.40 24.43 -0.99
C ASN A 124 -10.07 24.01 -1.63
N THR A 125 -9.02 23.87 -0.81
CA THR A 125 -7.70 23.40 -1.25
C THR A 125 -7.33 22.12 -0.53
N PHE A 126 -6.75 21.19 -1.27
CA PHE A 126 -6.23 19.92 -0.80
C PHE A 126 -4.75 19.86 -1.20
N THR A 127 -3.88 19.72 -0.21
CA THR A 127 -2.44 19.56 -0.43
C THR A 127 -2.05 18.18 0.05
N THR A 128 -1.28 17.43 -0.73
CA THR A 128 -0.82 16.09 -0.37
C THR A 128 0.64 15.91 -0.71
N GLN A 129 1.34 15.18 0.15
CA GLN A 129 2.74 14.84 0.04
C GLN A 129 2.87 13.32 0.12
N MET A 130 2.93 12.69 -1.05
CA MET A 130 3.15 11.26 -1.19
C MET A 130 4.29 10.98 -2.15
N ILE A 131 4.95 9.84 -1.95
CA ILE A 131 6.03 9.38 -2.81
C ILE A 131 5.53 8.90 -4.20
N TYR A 132 4.27 8.50 -4.29
CA TYR A 132 3.58 8.08 -5.52
C TYR A 132 2.11 8.54 -5.52
N GLY A 133 1.47 8.59 -6.68
CA GLY A 133 0.06 8.96 -6.82
C GLY A 133 -0.18 10.45 -6.59
N LEU A 134 -1.15 10.78 -5.73
CA LEU A 134 -1.55 12.17 -5.45
C LEU A 134 -0.45 12.93 -4.69
N ASN A 135 0.22 13.85 -5.38
CA ASN A 135 1.27 14.69 -4.82
C ASN A 135 1.20 16.11 -5.41
N GLY A 136 1.06 17.11 -4.54
CA GLY A 136 0.95 18.51 -4.93
C GLY A 136 -0.22 19.23 -4.28
N GLU A 137 -0.56 20.38 -4.84
CA GLU A 137 -1.64 21.25 -4.39
C GLU A 137 -2.79 21.23 -5.39
N TYR A 138 -4.00 21.03 -4.89
CA TYR A 138 -5.20 20.88 -5.67
C TYR A 138 -6.29 21.81 -5.15
N THR A 139 -7.17 22.20 -6.05
CA THR A 139 -8.52 22.60 -5.71
C THR A 139 -9.45 21.42 -5.80
N TYR A 140 -10.51 21.43 -4.99
CA TYR A 140 -11.47 20.34 -5.06
C TYR A 140 -12.93 20.77 -4.94
N GLU A 141 -13.79 19.98 -5.58
CA GLU A 141 -15.24 20.02 -5.42
C GLU A 141 -15.69 18.66 -4.86
N LEU A 142 -16.42 18.70 -3.74
CA LEU A 142 -17.07 17.53 -3.16
C LEU A 142 -18.53 17.50 -3.63
N SER A 143 -19.02 16.33 -4.05
CA SER A 143 -20.43 16.15 -4.41
C SER A 143 -21.36 16.27 -3.20
N ASP A 144 -22.63 16.60 -3.44
CA ASP A 144 -23.65 16.75 -2.38
C ASP A 144 -23.84 15.46 -1.54
N ASP A 145 -23.69 14.29 -2.17
CA ASP A 145 -23.75 12.98 -1.51
C ASP A 145 -22.44 12.59 -0.82
N LYS A 146 -21.40 13.43 -0.94
CA LYS A 146 -20.05 13.26 -0.38
C LYS A 146 -19.30 12.01 -0.85
N ASN A 147 -19.73 11.40 -1.96
CA ASN A 147 -19.13 10.19 -2.50
C ASN A 147 -18.15 10.46 -3.65
N THR A 148 -18.14 11.66 -4.23
CA THR A 148 -17.26 12.00 -5.34
C THR A 148 -16.47 13.25 -5.03
N ILE A 149 -15.16 13.21 -5.27
CA ILE A 149 -14.28 14.37 -5.24
C ILE A 149 -13.72 14.60 -6.64
N LYS A 150 -13.80 15.85 -7.12
CA LYS A 150 -13.10 16.28 -8.33
C LYS A 150 -11.95 17.18 -7.95
N LEU A 151 -10.73 16.75 -8.23
CA LEU A 151 -9.50 17.49 -8.04
C LEU A 151 -9.13 18.22 -9.32
N THR A 152 -8.64 19.45 -9.19
CA THR A 152 -7.93 20.18 -10.24
C THR A 152 -6.58 20.62 -9.68
N LYS A 153 -5.49 20.11 -10.26
CA LYS A 153 -4.13 20.40 -9.82
C LYS A 153 -3.75 21.84 -10.13
N ASN A 154 -3.20 22.55 -9.17
CA ASN A 154 -2.96 23.99 -9.30
C ASN A 154 -1.83 24.34 -10.28
N GLU A 155 -0.89 23.41 -10.51
CA GLU A 155 0.27 23.62 -11.38
C GLU A 155 -0.10 23.65 -12.87
N ASP A 156 -0.89 22.68 -13.33
CA ASP A 156 -1.14 22.44 -14.75
C ASP A 156 -2.63 22.30 -15.10
N ASN A 157 -3.53 22.41 -14.12
CA ASN A 157 -4.98 22.22 -14.24
C ASN A 157 -5.41 20.81 -14.68
N THR A 158 -4.55 19.81 -14.51
CA THR A 158 -4.93 18.40 -14.70
C THR A 158 -6.04 18.01 -13.72
N LYS A 159 -6.95 17.17 -14.21
CA LYS A 159 -8.12 16.73 -13.46
C LYS A 159 -8.01 15.29 -13.01
N THR A 160 -8.50 15.05 -11.80
CA THR A 160 -8.63 13.72 -11.22
C THR A 160 -9.99 13.60 -10.53
N THR A 161 -10.71 12.52 -10.80
CA THR A 161 -11.96 12.18 -10.11
C THR A 161 -11.71 11.00 -9.17
N MET A 162 -12.14 11.16 -7.93
CA MET A 162 -12.09 10.10 -6.91
C MET A 162 -13.51 9.70 -6.49
N GLN A 163 -13.70 8.40 -6.24
CA GLN A 163 -14.93 7.85 -5.67
C GLN A 163 -14.65 7.26 -4.28
N ARG A 164 -15.56 7.54 -3.35
CA ARG A 164 -15.52 7.00 -1.99
C ARG A 164 -15.83 5.51 -2.04
N LEU A 165 -15.04 4.75 -1.30
CA LEU A 165 -15.33 3.34 -1.04
C LEU A 165 -16.18 3.22 0.21
N GLU A 166 -17.23 2.38 0.15
CA GLU A 166 -18.01 2.01 1.33
C GLU A 166 -17.15 1.21 2.33
N SER A 167 -16.24 0.40 1.81
CA SER A 167 -15.28 -0.40 2.55
C SER A 167 -14.09 -0.75 1.67
N PHE A 168 -12.92 -0.92 2.28
CA PHE A 168 -11.79 -1.61 1.67
C PHE A 168 -11.14 -2.51 2.72
N ASP A 169 -10.49 -3.57 2.26
CA ASP A 169 -9.66 -4.43 3.10
C ASP A 169 -8.32 -4.64 2.41
N CYS A 170 -7.27 -4.62 3.22
CA CYS A 170 -5.89 -4.80 2.79
C CYS A 170 -5.15 -5.82 3.67
N VAL A 171 -5.87 -6.60 4.49
CA VAL A 171 -5.29 -7.69 5.26
C VAL A 171 -5.32 -8.96 4.40
N PRO A 172 -4.19 -9.67 4.23
CA PRO A 172 -4.17 -10.91 3.49
C PRO A 172 -4.90 -12.01 4.27
N ASN A 173 -5.32 -13.04 3.55
CA ASN A 173 -5.75 -14.28 4.21
C ASN A 173 -4.53 -15.04 4.73
N ALA A 174 -4.55 -15.39 6.02
CA ALA A 174 -3.61 -16.33 6.62
C ALA A 174 -4.29 -17.69 6.76
N GLU A 175 -3.79 -18.69 6.03
CA GLU A 175 -4.28 -20.07 6.13
C GLU A 175 -3.14 -21.01 6.56
N ASN A 176 -3.45 -21.94 7.46
CA ASN A 176 -2.53 -22.99 7.92
C ASN A 176 -1.22 -22.45 8.52
N THR A 177 -1.28 -21.28 9.14
CA THR A 177 -0.13 -20.63 9.79
C THR A 177 0.18 -21.28 11.14
N LYS A 178 1.46 -21.32 11.50
CA LYS A 178 1.91 -21.61 12.87
C LYS A 178 2.39 -20.31 13.50
N THR A 179 2.02 -20.08 14.76
CA THR A 179 2.42 -18.90 15.52
C THR A 179 3.24 -19.31 16.76
N ASP A 180 4.06 -18.40 17.27
CA ASP A 180 4.74 -18.54 18.57
C ASP A 180 4.15 -17.50 19.52
N GLU A 181 3.56 -17.94 20.63
CA GLU A 181 2.97 -17.08 21.66
C GLU A 181 3.94 -16.00 22.17
N LYS A 182 5.25 -16.25 22.13
CA LYS A 182 6.26 -15.28 22.56
C LYS A 182 6.38 -14.09 21.62
N LEU A 183 6.08 -14.26 20.33
CA LEU A 183 6.13 -13.21 19.32
C LEU A 183 4.91 -12.28 19.37
N LEU A 184 3.78 -12.76 19.87
CA LEU A 184 2.51 -12.04 19.78
C LEU A 184 2.59 -10.64 20.39
N GLY A 185 1.89 -9.69 19.75
CA GLY A 185 1.83 -8.29 20.15
C GLY A 185 2.82 -7.39 19.41
N ALA A 186 2.99 -6.18 19.94
CA ALA A 186 3.71 -5.09 19.30
C ALA A 186 5.17 -4.95 19.75
N TRP A 187 6.03 -4.60 18.79
CA TRP A 187 7.48 -4.47 18.95
C TRP A 187 7.99 -3.23 18.22
N LYS A 188 8.84 -2.45 18.88
CA LYS A 188 9.44 -1.22 18.33
C LYS A 188 10.96 -1.27 18.37
N SER A 189 11.61 -0.87 17.28
CA SER A 189 13.06 -0.64 17.24
C SER A 189 13.43 0.76 17.75
N GLU A 190 14.72 0.99 18.02
CA GLU A 190 15.22 2.34 18.34
C GLU A 190 15.00 3.35 17.19
N ASP A 191 14.91 2.86 15.95
CA ASP A 191 14.75 3.67 14.73
C ASP A 191 13.26 3.88 14.35
N GLU A 192 12.30 3.52 15.21
CA GLU A 192 10.86 3.62 14.93
C GLU A 192 10.36 2.73 13.79
N GLU A 193 10.93 1.53 13.70
CA GLU A 193 10.35 0.42 12.95
C GLU A 193 9.47 -0.41 13.89
N TYR A 194 8.27 -0.77 13.42
CA TYR A 194 7.28 -1.48 14.22
C TYR A 194 6.93 -2.82 13.59
N PHE A 195 6.85 -3.85 14.41
CA PHE A 195 6.23 -5.13 14.06
C PHE A 195 5.08 -5.40 15.02
N TYR A 196 3.97 -5.92 14.50
CA TYR A 196 2.90 -6.49 15.30
C TYR A 196 2.58 -7.89 14.78
N PHE A 197 2.59 -8.88 15.68
CA PHE A 197 2.29 -10.27 15.35
C PHE A 197 0.96 -10.66 15.98
N ASP A 198 0.00 -11.01 15.15
CA ASP A 198 -1.33 -11.44 15.57
C ASP A 198 -1.42 -12.96 15.72
N GLU A 199 -2.32 -13.43 16.57
CA GLU A 199 -2.58 -14.86 16.77
C GLU A 199 -3.20 -15.55 15.54
N SER A 200 -3.84 -14.77 14.65
CA SER A 200 -4.38 -15.27 13.37
C SER A 200 -3.31 -15.60 12.33
N GLY A 201 -2.03 -15.30 12.61
CA GLY A 201 -0.97 -15.45 11.63
C GLY A 201 -0.87 -14.26 10.67
N ILE A 202 -1.39 -13.10 11.06
CA ILE A 202 -1.16 -11.81 10.39
C ILE A 202 -0.04 -11.06 11.08
N MET A 203 0.92 -10.59 10.29
CA MET A 203 1.99 -9.70 10.72
C MET A 203 1.73 -8.32 10.11
N TYR A 204 1.79 -7.27 10.91
CA TYR A 204 1.89 -5.90 10.44
C TYR A 204 3.33 -5.41 10.61
N HIS A 205 3.87 -4.81 9.57
CA HIS A 205 5.19 -4.17 9.58
C HIS A 205 5.03 -2.73 9.14
N ASN A 206 5.54 -1.80 9.95
CA ASN A 206 5.65 -0.37 9.63
C ASN A 206 7.12 0.02 9.64
N LEU A 207 7.59 0.46 8.48
CA LEU A 207 8.94 0.93 8.28
C LEU A 207 8.96 2.45 8.32
N TYR A 208 9.39 2.99 9.47
CA TYR A 208 9.70 4.40 9.68
C TYR A 208 8.55 5.34 9.34
N ASN A 209 7.30 4.93 9.62
CA ASN A 209 6.09 5.68 9.28
C ASN A 209 6.01 6.12 7.81
N THR A 210 6.67 5.39 6.92
CA THR A 210 6.74 5.69 5.48
C THR A 210 6.12 4.58 4.65
N THR A 211 6.35 3.32 5.03
CA THR A 211 5.80 2.14 4.36
C THR A 211 5.16 1.23 5.38
N PHE A 212 4.10 0.53 4.97
CA PHE A 212 3.54 -0.56 5.75
C PHE A 212 3.25 -1.77 4.86
N ASN A 213 3.18 -2.93 5.48
CA ASN A 213 2.63 -4.13 4.87
C ASN A 213 1.97 -5.04 5.91
N TYR A 214 0.88 -5.66 5.49
CA TYR A 214 0.32 -6.81 6.14
C TYR A 214 0.79 -8.07 5.41
N ALA A 215 1.27 -9.04 6.18
CA ALA A 215 1.72 -10.32 5.67
C ALA A 215 1.03 -11.46 6.39
N ALA A 216 0.72 -12.54 5.67
CA ALA A 216 0.49 -13.83 6.29
C ALA A 216 1.85 -14.38 6.74
N TYR A 217 2.00 -14.74 8.01
CA TYR A 217 3.26 -15.23 8.56
C TYR A 217 3.13 -16.61 9.18
N THR A 218 4.23 -17.35 9.17
CA THR A 218 4.42 -18.58 9.94
C THR A 218 5.71 -18.47 10.73
N ALA A 219 5.64 -18.77 12.03
CA ALA A 219 6.77 -18.84 12.94
C ALA A 219 6.98 -20.30 13.38
N GLU A 220 8.12 -20.87 13.02
CA GLU A 220 8.52 -22.23 13.40
C GLU A 220 10.05 -22.31 13.46
N ASP A 221 10.59 -23.11 14.40
CA ASP A 221 12.03 -23.35 14.53
C ASP A 221 12.89 -22.07 14.59
N SER A 222 12.42 -21.05 15.32
CA SER A 222 13.09 -19.74 15.44
C SER A 222 13.23 -18.99 14.11
N LYS A 223 12.36 -19.30 13.13
CA LYS A 223 12.27 -18.61 11.84
C LYS A 223 10.85 -18.12 11.60
N ILE A 224 10.74 -16.93 11.03
CA ILE A 224 9.49 -16.37 10.50
C ILE A 224 9.61 -16.38 8.98
N LYS A 225 8.57 -16.87 8.30
CA LYS A 225 8.34 -16.63 6.89
C LYS A 225 7.08 -15.78 6.75
N ALA A 226 7.17 -14.64 6.11
CA ALA A 226 6.07 -13.70 5.90
C ALA A 226 5.83 -13.48 4.41
N THR A 227 4.58 -13.54 3.95
CA THR A 227 4.20 -13.38 2.54
C THR A 227 3.16 -12.27 2.41
N TYR A 228 3.40 -11.35 1.48
CA TYR A 228 2.55 -10.19 1.20
C TYR A 228 2.52 -9.91 -0.31
N SER A 229 1.75 -8.91 -0.74
CA SER A 229 1.64 -8.49 -2.13
C SER A 229 1.80 -6.98 -2.26
N MET A 230 2.52 -6.57 -3.30
CA MET A 230 2.64 -5.17 -3.68
C MET A 230 2.73 -5.07 -5.20
N GLY A 231 1.59 -5.29 -5.87
CA GLY A 231 1.57 -5.49 -7.33
C GLY A 231 2.15 -6.84 -7.76
N GLY A 232 2.26 -7.79 -6.84
CA GLY A 232 2.87 -9.10 -7.00
C GLY A 232 3.29 -9.70 -5.66
N GLU A 233 3.35 -11.03 -5.59
CA GLU A 233 3.71 -11.75 -4.36
C GLU A 233 5.18 -11.50 -3.95
N MET A 234 5.37 -11.24 -2.66
CA MET A 234 6.63 -10.98 -1.99
C MET A 234 6.77 -11.91 -0.78
N SER A 235 7.99 -12.29 -0.43
CA SER A 235 8.25 -13.12 0.75
C SER A 235 9.50 -12.64 1.49
N ASP A 236 9.36 -12.45 2.79
CA ASP A 236 10.45 -12.14 3.71
C ASP A 236 10.70 -13.30 4.68
N GLU A 237 11.96 -13.46 5.08
CA GLU A 237 12.38 -14.45 6.07
C GLU A 237 13.19 -13.78 7.19
N TYR A 238 12.89 -14.16 8.44
CA TYR A 238 13.58 -13.65 9.61
C TYR A 238 14.01 -14.80 10.52
N GLU A 239 15.27 -14.80 10.96
CA GLU A 239 15.67 -15.53 12.15
C GLU A 239 15.28 -14.71 13.38
N TYR A 240 14.61 -15.32 14.36
CA TYR A 240 14.14 -14.62 15.54
C TYR A 240 14.58 -15.27 16.86
N SER A 241 14.69 -14.43 17.89
CA SER A 241 14.74 -14.89 19.28
C SER A 241 14.00 -13.93 20.20
N VAL A 242 13.34 -14.46 21.22
CA VAL A 242 12.60 -13.67 22.22
C VAL A 242 13.12 -13.98 23.62
N GLU A 243 13.52 -12.93 24.33
CA GLU A 243 13.98 -12.98 25.73
C GLU A 243 13.23 -11.92 26.55
N GLY A 244 12.09 -12.31 27.14
CA GLY A 244 11.18 -11.39 27.83
C GLY A 244 10.62 -10.34 26.85
N ASP A 245 10.86 -9.07 27.15
CA ASP A 245 10.41 -7.93 26.33
C ASP A 245 11.44 -7.51 25.26
N ASN A 246 12.33 -8.44 24.88
CA ASN A 246 13.34 -8.22 23.85
C ASN A 246 13.13 -9.21 22.72
N LEU A 247 12.81 -8.69 21.55
CA LEU A 247 12.80 -9.45 20.30
C LEU A 247 14.08 -9.13 19.53
N LYS A 248 14.69 -10.14 18.94
CA LYS A 248 15.67 -9.98 17.88
C LYS A 248 15.12 -10.54 16.58
N LEU A 249 15.18 -9.77 15.51
CA LEU A 249 14.91 -10.22 14.13
C LEU A 249 16.15 -10.00 13.29
N ASN A 250 16.74 -11.05 12.71
CA ASN A 250 17.99 -10.98 11.92
C ASN A 250 19.13 -10.20 12.64
N GLY A 251 19.17 -10.29 13.98
CA GLY A 251 20.13 -9.59 14.84
C GLY A 251 19.75 -8.14 15.24
N TYR A 252 18.72 -7.55 14.64
CA TYR A 252 18.19 -6.24 15.03
C TYR A 252 17.30 -6.36 16.26
N SER A 253 17.40 -5.42 17.19
CA SER A 253 16.71 -5.49 18.48
C SER A 253 15.45 -4.63 18.51
N TYR A 254 14.40 -5.18 19.10
CA TYR A 254 13.11 -4.55 19.28
C TYR A 254 12.65 -4.74 20.73
N LYS A 255 11.88 -3.77 21.22
CA LYS A 255 11.29 -3.78 22.56
C LYS A 255 9.79 -3.97 22.44
N ARG A 256 9.22 -4.75 23.36
CA ARG A 256 7.78 -4.87 23.47
C ARG A 256 7.17 -3.51 23.84
N ILE A 257 6.08 -3.15 23.19
CA ILE A 257 5.32 -1.92 23.42
C ILE A 257 3.82 -2.25 23.53
N SER A 258 3.00 -1.29 23.94
CA SER A 258 1.55 -1.41 23.85
C SER A 258 1.10 -1.36 22.39
N GLU A 259 0.02 -2.08 22.06
CA GLU A 259 -0.62 -2.02 20.73
C GLU A 259 -1.07 -0.60 20.37
N SER A 260 -1.46 0.19 21.37
CA SER A 260 -1.85 1.60 21.19
C SER A 260 -0.70 2.51 20.75
N GLU A 261 0.55 2.04 20.82
CA GLU A 261 1.73 2.79 20.40
C GLU A 261 2.15 2.50 18.94
N VAL A 262 1.41 1.65 18.21
CA VAL A 262 1.72 1.24 16.83
C VAL A 262 1.11 2.18 15.76
N GLU A 263 0.54 3.31 16.16
CA GLU A 263 -0.15 4.28 15.27
C GLU A 263 0.74 5.40 14.69
#